data_AF-A0A6L3XDV8-F1
#
_entry.id   AF-A0A6L3XDV8-F1
#
_cell.length_a   1.000
_cell.length_b   1.000
_cell.length_c   1.000
_cell.angle_alpha   90.00
_cell.angle_beta   90.00
_cell.angle_gamma   90.00
#
_symmetry.space_group_name_H-M   'P 1'
#
loop_
_entity.id
_entity.type
_entity.pdbx_description
1 polymer ?
#
loop_
_entity_poly.entity_id
_entity_poly.type
_entity_poly.pdbx_seq_one_letter_code
_entity_poly.pdbx_strand_id
1 'polypeptide(L)'
;RTDELNAELKRWPRMQLKTDALAEKAANTNLAFRTLPDLAVQAQQKSPLDNLRKFLESFTGPVVFSVESEGRREALGELLGRIKVAPKRILRLSEATGNGRYLMIGAAEHGFIDTLNNLALICESDLLGERVARRRQDSRRTINPDTLIRNLAELHPGQPIVHLEHGVGRYQGMTTLEAGGIKGEYLMLTYANDAKLYVPVSSLHLISRYAGGAEDNAPLHKLGGDAWARARQKAAEKVRDVAAELLDIYAQRAAKEGYAFKHDKEQYQLFCDSFPFETTPDQAQAINAVLSDMCQPLAMDLSLIHF
;
A
#
# COMPACT_ATOMS: atom_id res chain seq x y z
N ARG A 1 -13.45 -13.41 41.21
CA ARG A 1 -12.65 -12.80 40.12
C ARG A 1 -13.12 -11.38 39.76
N THR A 2 -14.35 -11.16 39.29
CA THR A 2 -14.84 -9.79 38.96
C THR A 2 -15.01 -8.90 40.20
N ASP A 3 -15.48 -9.47 41.31
CA ASP A 3 -15.66 -8.73 42.57
C ASP A 3 -14.33 -8.41 43.26
N GLU A 4 -13.33 -9.30 43.14
CA GLU A 4 -11.96 -9.06 43.61
C GLU A 4 -11.30 -7.93 42.81
N LEU A 5 -11.45 -7.93 41.48
CA LEU A 5 -10.95 -6.86 40.61
C LEU A 5 -11.58 -5.50 40.96
N ASN A 6 -12.90 -5.46 41.18
CA ASN A 6 -13.59 -4.24 41.58
C ASN A 6 -13.18 -3.75 42.97
N ALA A 7 -12.85 -4.67 43.89
CA ALA A 7 -12.35 -4.32 45.22
C ALA A 7 -10.95 -3.68 45.16
N GLU A 8 -10.08 -4.17 44.27
CA GLU A 8 -8.76 -3.58 44.05
C GLU A 8 -8.83 -2.23 43.34
N LEU A 9 -9.70 -2.09 42.33
CA LEU A 9 -9.90 -0.83 41.59
C LEU A 9 -10.41 0.31 42.47
N LYS A 10 -11.16 0.02 43.55
CA LYS A 10 -11.64 1.05 44.50
C LYS A 10 -10.53 1.73 45.30
N ARG A 11 -9.32 1.16 45.32
CA ARG A 11 -8.16 1.74 46.04
C ARG A 11 -7.52 2.91 45.28
N TRP A 12 -7.88 3.12 44.01
CA TRP A 12 -7.28 4.12 43.14
C TRP A 12 -8.32 5.18 42.71
N PRO A 13 -7.93 6.47 42.60
CA PRO A 13 -8.79 7.47 42.00
C PRO A 13 -9.02 7.16 40.53
N ARG A 14 -10.26 7.34 40.06
CA ARG A 14 -10.66 7.03 38.68
C ARG A 14 -11.54 8.13 38.10
N MET A 15 -11.30 8.43 36.83
CA MET A 15 -12.16 9.28 36.02
C MET A 15 -12.86 8.41 34.98
N GLN A 16 -14.19 8.42 34.97
CA GLN A 16 -14.98 7.68 33.98
C GLN A 16 -15.45 8.65 32.91
N LEU A 17 -15.13 8.35 31.66
CA LEU A 17 -15.62 9.09 30.50
C LEU A 17 -16.92 8.43 30.04
N LYS A 18 -17.97 9.23 29.86
CA LYS A 18 -19.27 8.79 29.36
C LYS A 18 -19.73 9.76 28.29
N THR A 19 -20.46 9.24 27.31
CA THR A 19 -21.07 10.01 26.22
C THR A 19 -22.43 10.58 26.61
N ASP A 20 -23.10 9.97 27.59
CA ASP A 20 -24.41 10.41 28.05
C ASP A 20 -24.30 11.50 29.11
N ALA A 21 -25.29 12.41 29.11
CA ALA A 21 -25.43 13.39 30.18
C ALA A 21 -25.70 12.68 31.51
N LEU A 22 -24.89 13.01 32.51
CA LEU A 22 -25.02 12.46 33.86
C LEU A 22 -25.83 13.39 34.75
N ALA A 23 -26.52 12.82 35.74
CA ALA A 23 -27.19 13.60 36.78
C ALA A 23 -26.18 14.48 37.53
N GLU A 24 -26.60 15.70 37.88
CA GLU A 24 -25.81 16.64 38.64
C GLU A 24 -25.51 16.09 40.05
N LYS A 25 -24.23 15.74 40.26
CA LYS A 25 -23.68 15.26 41.53
C LYS A 25 -22.30 15.88 41.68
N ALA A 26 -21.85 16.12 42.91
CA ALA A 26 -20.56 16.76 43.18
C ALA A 26 -19.34 16.05 42.54
N ALA A 27 -19.44 14.74 42.28
CA ALA A 27 -18.39 13.95 41.64
C ALA A 27 -18.55 13.80 40.10
N ASN A 28 -19.59 14.40 39.51
CA ASN A 28 -19.87 14.34 38.08
C ASN A 28 -19.73 15.73 37.46
N THR A 29 -19.02 15.83 36.35
CA THR A 29 -18.94 17.06 35.55
C THR A 29 -19.35 16.75 34.12
N ASN A 30 -20.44 17.35 33.65
CA ASN A 30 -20.83 17.27 32.25
C ASN A 30 -20.02 18.31 31.47
N LEU A 31 -19.06 17.84 30.67
CA LEU A 31 -18.30 18.69 29.76
C LEU A 31 -19.18 19.08 28.57
N ALA A 32 -19.11 20.33 28.14
CA ALA A 32 -20.04 20.88 27.15
C ALA A 32 -19.58 20.62 25.70
N PHE A 33 -19.30 19.36 25.39
CA PHE A 33 -19.04 18.90 24.03
C PHE A 33 -20.36 18.54 23.34
N ARG A 34 -20.52 18.95 22.09
CA ARG A 34 -21.67 18.62 21.23
C ARG A 34 -21.19 17.95 19.95
N THR A 35 -22.04 17.14 19.35
CA THR A 35 -21.80 16.60 18.01
C THR A 35 -21.86 17.71 16.97
N LEU A 36 -21.12 17.53 15.88
CA LEU A 36 -21.23 18.41 14.72
C LEU A 36 -22.62 18.25 14.06
N PRO A 37 -23.14 19.30 13.40
CA PRO A 37 -24.22 19.15 12.44
C PRO A 37 -23.75 18.33 11.23
N ASP A 38 -24.67 17.97 10.33
CA ASP A 38 -24.30 17.30 9.07
C ASP A 38 -23.48 18.24 8.17
N LEU A 39 -22.19 17.92 8.02
CA LEU A 39 -21.22 18.66 7.21
C LEU A 39 -20.75 17.86 5.99
N ALA A 40 -21.42 16.74 5.69
CA ALA A 40 -21.01 15.85 4.61
C ALA A 40 -21.03 16.55 3.24
N VAL A 41 -20.05 16.23 2.40
CA VAL A 41 -19.94 16.72 1.02
C VAL A 41 -20.99 16.01 0.16
N GLN A 42 -21.87 16.79 -0.46
CA GLN A 42 -22.98 16.27 -1.26
C GLN A 42 -22.67 16.45 -2.75
N ALA A 43 -21.85 15.55 -3.31
CA ALA A 43 -21.35 15.63 -4.70
C ALA A 43 -22.46 15.74 -5.77
N GLN A 44 -23.67 15.26 -5.47
CA GLN A 44 -24.82 15.29 -6.38
C GLN A 44 -25.49 16.68 -6.49
N GLN A 45 -25.17 17.61 -5.59
CA GLN A 45 -25.73 18.96 -5.59
C GLN A 45 -24.89 19.94 -6.40
N LYS A 46 -25.54 21.00 -6.92
CA LYS A 46 -24.85 22.11 -7.62
C LYS A 46 -23.75 22.78 -6.79
N SER A 47 -23.87 22.72 -5.47
CA SER A 47 -22.89 23.26 -4.52
C SER A 47 -22.52 22.19 -3.48
N PRO A 48 -21.55 21.29 -3.78
CA PRO A 48 -21.24 20.14 -2.91
C PRO A 48 -20.79 20.48 -1.49
N LEU A 49 -20.27 21.69 -1.27
CA LEU A 49 -19.69 22.17 0.00
C LEU A 49 -20.59 23.16 0.75
N ASP A 50 -21.87 23.26 0.39
CA ASP A 50 -22.76 24.31 0.90
C ASP A 50 -22.98 24.22 2.43
N ASN A 51 -23.14 23.02 2.98
CA ASN A 51 -23.31 22.80 4.42
C ASN A 51 -22.07 23.24 5.21
N LEU A 52 -20.88 22.83 4.74
CA LEU A 52 -19.62 23.26 5.34
C LEU A 52 -19.46 24.78 5.26
N ARG A 53 -19.75 25.38 4.10
CA ARG A 53 -19.65 26.83 3.93
C ARG A 53 -20.58 27.58 4.89
N LYS A 54 -21.86 27.20 4.96
CA LYS A 54 -22.85 27.79 5.88
C LYS A 54 -22.41 27.65 7.33
N PHE A 55 -21.88 26.49 7.71
CA PHE A 55 -21.34 26.28 9.05
C PHE A 55 -20.18 27.23 9.33
N LEU A 56 -19.19 27.31 8.43
CA LEU A 56 -18.03 28.21 8.59
C LEU A 56 -18.39 29.70 8.59
N GLU A 57 -19.47 30.11 7.92
CA GLU A 57 -19.97 31.49 7.96
C GLU A 57 -20.76 31.77 9.26
N SER A 58 -21.49 30.78 9.79
CA SER A 58 -22.28 30.91 11.02
C SER A 58 -21.47 30.77 12.31
N PHE A 59 -20.39 30.00 12.29
CA PHE A 59 -19.59 29.69 13.47
C PHE A 59 -18.58 30.81 13.76
N THR A 60 -18.64 31.35 14.97
CA THR A 60 -17.87 32.54 15.37
C THR A 60 -16.50 32.22 15.97
N GLY A 61 -16.27 30.97 16.35
CA GLY A 61 -15.02 30.55 16.99
C GLY A 61 -14.02 29.89 16.04
N PRO A 62 -12.90 29.37 16.57
CA PRO A 62 -11.89 28.74 15.74
C PRO A 62 -12.38 27.37 15.26
N VAL A 63 -12.13 27.10 13.97
CA VAL A 63 -12.44 25.80 13.36
C VAL A 63 -11.12 25.12 13.01
N VAL A 64 -10.94 23.90 13.51
CA VAL A 64 -9.76 23.08 13.31
C VAL A 64 -10.13 21.88 12.46
N PHE A 65 -9.48 21.73 11.31
CA PHE A 65 -9.58 20.54 10.47
C PHE A 65 -8.50 19.53 10.88
N SER A 66 -8.89 18.31 11.22
CA SER A 66 -7.97 17.20 11.49
C SER A 66 -7.87 16.29 10.27
N VAL A 67 -6.64 16.06 9.80
CA VAL A 67 -6.34 15.15 8.68
C VAL A 67 -5.29 14.12 9.07
N GLU A 68 -5.32 12.92 8.47
CA GLU A 68 -4.47 11.82 8.93
C GLU A 68 -3.01 11.90 8.46
N SER A 69 -2.75 12.56 7.32
CA SER A 69 -1.41 12.60 6.69
C SER A 69 -1.15 13.91 5.93
N GLU A 70 0.10 14.11 5.51
CA GLU A 70 0.51 15.29 4.74
C GLU A 70 -0.15 15.33 3.35
N GLY A 71 -0.32 14.18 2.68
CA GLY A 71 -1.03 14.12 1.39
C GLY A 71 -2.51 14.49 1.52
N ARG A 72 -3.16 14.10 2.63
CA ARG A 72 -4.54 14.49 2.96
C ARG A 72 -4.69 15.98 3.14
N ARG A 73 -3.67 16.63 3.71
CA ARG A 73 -3.65 18.09 3.87
C ARG A 73 -3.76 18.78 2.52
N GLU A 74 -3.06 18.28 1.50
CA GLU A 74 -3.11 18.85 0.16
C GLU A 74 -4.51 18.69 -0.45
N ALA A 75 -5.08 17.49 -0.38
CA ALA A 75 -6.44 17.21 -0.86
C ALA A 75 -7.51 18.08 -0.16
N LEU A 76 -7.46 18.19 1.17
CA LEU A 76 -8.37 19.03 1.94
C LEU A 76 -8.14 20.52 1.64
N GLY A 77 -6.89 20.93 1.41
CA GLY A 77 -6.54 22.29 1.00
C GLY A 77 -7.13 22.66 -0.36
N GLU A 78 -7.07 21.75 -1.33
CA GLU A 78 -7.69 21.93 -2.65
C GLU A 78 -9.22 22.02 -2.56
N LEU A 79 -9.83 21.14 -1.76
CA LEU A 79 -11.28 21.14 -1.52
C LEU A 79 -11.75 22.45 -0.89
N LEU A 80 -11.10 22.91 0.19
CA LEU A 80 -11.41 24.16 0.86
C LEU A 80 -11.09 25.39 -0.01
N GLY A 81 -10.13 25.27 -0.93
CA GLY A 81 -9.83 26.29 -1.94
C GLY A 81 -11.05 26.64 -2.80
N ARG A 82 -11.93 25.67 -3.11
CA ARG A 82 -13.17 25.89 -3.88
C ARG A 82 -14.15 26.84 -3.18
N ILE A 83 -14.11 26.91 -1.84
CA ILE A 83 -14.90 27.85 -1.02
C ILE A 83 -14.06 29.04 -0.52
N LYS A 84 -12.86 29.26 -1.07
CA LYS A 84 -11.92 30.33 -0.70
C LYS A 84 -11.47 30.30 0.77
N VAL A 85 -11.41 29.12 1.36
CA VAL A 85 -10.93 28.91 2.74
C VAL A 85 -9.51 28.36 2.70
N ALA A 86 -8.58 29.06 3.35
CA ALA A 86 -7.19 28.66 3.47
C ALA A 86 -6.83 28.47 4.96
N PRO A 87 -6.88 27.25 5.51
CA PRO A 87 -6.60 27.02 6.92
C PRO A 87 -5.11 27.14 7.25
N LYS A 88 -4.78 27.69 8.42
CA LYS A 88 -3.42 27.80 8.94
C LYS A 88 -2.99 26.52 9.64
N ARG A 89 -1.78 26.04 9.39
CA ARG A 89 -1.24 24.87 10.08
C ARG A 89 -0.97 25.17 11.55
N ILE A 90 -1.42 24.27 12.43
CA ILE A 90 -1.13 24.26 13.86
C ILE A 90 -0.64 22.88 14.29
N LEU A 91 0.11 22.82 15.38
CA LEU A 91 0.58 21.56 15.97
C LEU A 91 -0.19 21.20 17.24
N ARG A 92 -0.79 22.19 17.89
CA ARG A 92 -1.53 22.02 19.14
C ARG A 92 -2.90 22.68 19.03
N LEU A 93 -3.93 22.04 19.59
CA LEU A 93 -5.29 22.57 19.58
C LEU A 93 -5.40 23.96 20.24
N SER A 94 -4.56 24.22 21.25
CA SER A 94 -4.50 25.51 21.95
C SER A 94 -3.97 26.68 21.12
N GLU A 95 -3.38 26.42 19.95
CA GLU A 95 -2.91 27.48 19.03
C GLU A 95 -4.07 28.08 18.22
N ALA A 96 -5.21 27.39 18.18
CA ALA A 96 -6.41 27.83 17.50
C ALA A 96 -7.08 28.98 18.27
N THR A 97 -7.15 30.17 17.68
CA THR A 97 -7.60 31.40 18.34
C THR A 97 -8.50 32.25 17.44
N GLY A 98 -9.38 33.06 18.07
CA GLY A 98 -10.31 33.93 17.35
C GLY A 98 -11.23 33.17 16.40
N ASN A 99 -11.66 33.79 15.30
CA ASN A 99 -12.48 33.15 14.26
C ASN A 99 -11.64 32.54 13.13
N GLY A 100 -10.47 31.99 13.48
CA GLY A 100 -9.53 31.43 12.51
C GLY A 100 -9.97 30.09 11.93
N ARG A 101 -9.36 29.72 10.81
CA ARG A 101 -9.46 28.38 10.20
C ARG A 101 -8.09 27.73 10.29
N TYR A 102 -8.04 26.53 10.84
CA TYR A 102 -6.81 25.86 11.22
C TYR A 102 -6.79 24.42 10.72
N LEU A 103 -5.59 23.87 10.56
CA LEU A 103 -5.40 22.48 10.15
C LEU A 103 -4.33 21.82 10.99
N MET A 104 -4.61 20.61 11.44
CA MET A 104 -3.68 19.76 12.18
C MET A 104 -3.63 18.35 11.59
N ILE A 105 -2.50 17.66 11.81
CA ILE A 105 -2.33 16.26 11.43
C ILE A 105 -2.59 15.41 12.67
N GLY A 106 -3.56 14.50 12.60
CA GLY A 106 -3.96 13.65 13.72
C GLY A 106 -4.86 12.50 13.29
N ALA A 107 -4.96 11.48 14.13
CA ALA A 107 -5.78 10.29 13.91
C ALA A 107 -7.21 10.43 14.46
N ALA A 108 -7.75 11.66 14.53
CA ALA A 108 -9.11 11.87 15.00
C ALA A 108 -10.12 11.39 13.95
N GLU A 109 -11.06 10.56 14.38
CA GLU A 109 -12.05 9.91 13.51
C GLU A 109 -13.40 10.62 13.51
N HIS A 110 -13.72 11.39 14.54
CA HIS A 110 -14.98 12.12 14.64
C HIS A 110 -14.76 13.50 15.24
N GLY A 111 -15.40 14.49 14.63
CA GLY A 111 -15.35 15.87 15.08
C GLY A 111 -16.38 16.19 16.17
N PHE A 112 -16.23 17.36 16.78
CA PHE A 112 -17.08 17.84 17.86
C PHE A 112 -17.05 19.37 17.94
N ILE A 113 -18.01 19.92 18.67
CA ILE A 113 -18.05 21.34 19.06
C ILE A 113 -17.84 21.42 20.57
N ASP A 114 -16.77 22.07 20.99
CA ASP A 114 -16.55 22.48 22.37
C ASP A 114 -17.27 23.81 22.62
N THR A 115 -18.39 23.78 23.34
CA THR A 115 -19.16 24.99 23.63
C THR A 115 -18.58 25.84 24.76
N LEU A 116 -17.65 25.31 25.57
CA LEU A 116 -16.96 26.09 26.61
C LEU A 116 -15.91 27.00 25.99
N ASN A 117 -15.10 26.47 25.06
CA ASN A 117 -14.05 27.23 24.37
C ASN A 117 -14.50 27.78 23.01
N ASN A 118 -15.77 27.55 22.64
CA ASN A 118 -16.36 27.89 21.34
C ASN A 118 -15.51 27.38 20.17
N LEU A 119 -14.96 26.16 20.23
CA LEU A 119 -14.08 25.59 19.23
C LEU A 119 -14.78 24.45 18.49
N ALA A 120 -14.60 24.37 17.17
CA ALA A 120 -15.07 23.22 16.39
C ALA A 120 -13.88 22.43 15.85
N LEU A 121 -13.85 21.13 16.10
CA LEU A 121 -12.95 20.18 15.46
C LEU A 121 -13.74 19.44 14.39
N ILE A 122 -13.31 19.51 13.14
CA ILE A 122 -13.92 18.80 12.01
C ILE A 122 -12.89 17.79 11.49
N CYS A 123 -13.25 16.52 11.46
CA CYS A 123 -12.41 15.46 10.89
C CYS A 123 -12.77 15.22 9.42
N GLU A 124 -11.86 14.60 8.70
CA GLU A 124 -12.06 14.27 7.28
C GLU A 124 -13.27 13.34 7.05
N SER A 125 -13.52 12.42 7.97
CA SER A 125 -14.69 11.53 8.02
C SER A 125 -16.02 12.24 8.19
N ASP A 126 -16.06 13.38 8.90
CA ASP A 126 -17.29 14.18 9.04
C ASP A 126 -17.66 14.88 7.71
N LEU A 127 -16.68 15.09 6.83
CA LEU A 127 -16.86 15.69 5.52
C LEU A 127 -17.11 14.64 4.43
N LEU A 128 -16.34 13.55 4.41
CA LEU A 128 -16.34 12.57 3.33
C LEU A 128 -17.10 11.27 3.67
N GLY A 129 -17.64 11.16 4.89
CA GLY A 129 -18.34 9.99 5.40
C GLY A 129 -17.44 8.98 6.12
N GLU A 130 -18.06 7.96 6.74
CA GLU A 130 -17.36 6.86 7.42
C GLU A 130 -16.47 6.12 6.43
N ARG A 131 -15.15 6.19 6.65
CA ARG A 131 -14.15 5.45 5.88
C ARG A 131 -13.76 4.18 6.58
N VAL A 132 -13.61 3.11 5.80
CA VAL A 132 -12.98 1.87 6.24
C VAL A 132 -11.54 2.19 6.64
N ALA A 133 -11.25 2.13 7.94
CA ALA A 133 -9.90 2.28 8.47
C ALA A 133 -8.96 1.26 7.81
N ARG A 134 -8.19 1.72 6.82
CA ARG A 134 -7.14 0.88 6.21
C ARG A 134 -5.94 0.91 7.13
N ARG A 135 -5.60 -0.28 7.65
CA ARG A 135 -4.31 -0.54 8.30
C ARG A 135 -3.21 -0.02 7.39
N ARG A 136 -2.39 0.93 7.86
CA ARG A 136 -1.18 1.39 7.18
C ARG A 136 -0.30 0.16 6.90
N GLN A 137 -0.36 -0.35 5.68
CA GLN A 137 0.60 -1.33 5.21
C GLN A 137 1.78 -0.52 4.70
N ASP A 138 2.77 -0.36 5.58
CA ASP A 138 4.03 0.33 5.32
C ASP A 138 4.66 -0.31 4.06
N SER A 139 4.55 0.34 2.91
CA SER A 139 4.94 -0.19 1.60
C SER A 139 6.44 -0.06 1.35
N ARG A 140 7.25 -0.50 2.33
CA ARG A 140 8.70 -0.71 2.16
C ARG A 140 9.02 -2.18 1.91
N ARG A 141 8.44 -2.76 0.87
CA ARG A 141 9.00 -3.94 0.23
C ARG A 141 9.15 -3.70 -1.26
N THR A 142 10.02 -2.73 -1.57
CA THR A 142 10.80 -2.79 -2.80
C THR A 142 11.44 -4.17 -2.84
N ILE A 143 11.06 -5.00 -3.81
CA ILE A 143 11.75 -6.26 -4.08
C ILE A 143 13.13 -5.86 -4.60
N ASN A 144 14.04 -5.61 -3.66
CA ASN A 144 15.45 -5.36 -3.93
C ASN A 144 16.05 -6.63 -4.52
N PRO A 145 17.05 -6.54 -5.41
CA PRO A 145 17.86 -7.69 -5.82
C PRO A 145 18.55 -8.39 -4.62
N ASP A 146 18.64 -7.74 -3.46
CA ASP A 146 19.03 -8.35 -2.17
C ASP A 146 18.04 -9.41 -1.67
N THR A 147 16.79 -9.44 -2.18
CA THR A 147 15.83 -10.51 -1.87
C THR A 147 16.27 -11.84 -2.49
N LEU A 148 17.00 -11.87 -3.60
CA LEU A 148 17.58 -13.11 -4.14
C LEU A 148 18.64 -13.69 -3.19
N ILE A 149 19.48 -12.82 -2.59
CA ILE A 149 20.49 -13.21 -1.61
C ILE A 149 19.85 -13.61 -0.27
N ARG A 150 18.79 -12.89 0.18
CA ARG A 150 17.99 -13.31 1.34
C ARG A 150 17.25 -14.64 1.12
N ASN A 151 16.78 -14.92 -0.09
CA ASN A 151 16.08 -16.16 -0.41
C ASN A 151 17.00 -17.39 -0.36
N LEU A 152 18.33 -17.22 -0.50
CA LEU A 152 19.30 -18.29 -0.27
C LEU A 152 19.54 -18.57 1.23
N ALA A 153 19.35 -17.58 2.10
CA ALA A 153 19.47 -17.75 3.56
C ALA A 153 18.27 -18.50 4.18
N GLU A 154 17.16 -18.62 3.46
CA GLU A 154 15.95 -19.35 3.86
C GLU A 154 15.88 -20.77 3.26
N LEU A 155 16.97 -21.26 2.64
CA LEU A 155 17.00 -22.58 2.00
C LEU A 155 17.10 -23.70 3.04
N HIS A 156 16.27 -24.72 2.86
CA HIS A 156 16.28 -25.93 3.69
C HIS A 156 16.94 -27.09 2.93
N PRO A 157 17.69 -27.99 3.61
CA PRO A 157 18.24 -29.18 2.97
C PRO A 157 17.14 -29.99 2.25
N GLY A 158 17.42 -30.45 1.04
CA GLY A 158 16.48 -31.14 0.16
C GLY A 158 15.75 -30.22 -0.84
N GLN A 159 15.82 -28.91 -0.68
CA GLN A 159 15.10 -27.98 -1.55
C GLN A 159 15.68 -27.96 -2.98
N PRO A 160 14.83 -27.92 -4.04
CA PRO A 160 15.31 -27.86 -5.42
C PRO A 160 15.93 -26.51 -5.76
N ILE A 161 17.12 -26.57 -6.36
CA ILE A 161 17.92 -25.44 -6.77
C ILE A 161 18.34 -25.62 -8.23
N VAL A 162 18.40 -24.52 -8.97
CA VAL A 162 18.90 -24.47 -10.34
C VAL A 162 20.28 -23.83 -10.34
N HIS A 163 21.26 -24.57 -10.87
CA HIS A 163 22.56 -24.03 -11.24
C HIS A 163 22.54 -23.66 -12.72
N LEU A 164 22.99 -22.46 -13.08
CA LEU A 164 22.95 -21.96 -14.47
C LEU A 164 23.57 -22.93 -15.50
N GLU A 165 24.69 -23.57 -15.15
CA GLU A 165 25.43 -24.48 -16.04
C GLU A 165 25.06 -25.96 -15.91
N HIS A 166 24.55 -26.40 -14.76
CA HIS A 166 24.41 -27.83 -14.45
C HIS A 166 22.95 -28.26 -14.30
N GLY A 167 22.02 -27.30 -14.27
CA GLY A 167 20.60 -27.56 -14.19
C GLY A 167 20.11 -27.75 -12.77
N VAL A 168 19.04 -28.52 -12.63
CA VAL A 168 18.30 -28.67 -11.38
C VAL A 168 18.92 -29.78 -10.51
N GLY A 169 19.24 -29.42 -9.26
CA GLY A 169 19.76 -30.29 -8.20
C GLY A 169 19.09 -30.00 -6.86
N ARG A 170 19.58 -30.64 -5.78
CA ARG A 170 19.03 -30.54 -4.42
C ARG A 170 20.05 -29.95 -3.46
N TYR A 171 19.65 -28.98 -2.66
CA TYR A 171 20.50 -28.39 -1.64
C TYR A 171 20.82 -29.36 -0.51
N GLN A 172 22.07 -29.43 -0.03
CA GLN A 172 22.46 -30.28 1.10
C GLN A 172 23.08 -29.53 2.29
N GLY A 173 23.19 -28.21 2.21
CA GLY A 173 23.86 -27.41 3.23
C GLY A 173 25.14 -26.76 2.75
N MET A 174 25.80 -26.06 3.68
CA MET A 174 27.15 -25.54 3.50
C MET A 174 28.18 -26.51 4.08
N THR A 175 29.36 -26.57 3.47
CA THR A 175 30.51 -27.31 3.97
C THR A 175 31.78 -26.49 3.83
N THR A 176 32.69 -26.66 4.78
CA THR A 176 34.03 -26.06 4.70
C THR A 176 34.99 -27.10 4.17
N LEU A 177 35.63 -26.80 3.04
CA LEU A 177 36.65 -27.65 2.43
C LEU A 177 37.99 -26.93 2.47
N GLU A 178 39.05 -27.69 2.72
CA GLU A 178 40.42 -27.20 2.67
C GLU A 178 41.06 -27.69 1.37
N ALA A 179 41.38 -26.76 0.47
CA ALA A 179 42.03 -27.05 -0.80
C ALA A 179 43.32 -26.23 -0.89
N GLY A 180 44.47 -26.90 -0.96
CA GLY A 180 45.78 -26.24 -1.05
C GLY A 180 46.16 -25.40 0.19
N GLY A 181 45.67 -25.77 1.38
CA GLY A 181 45.95 -25.06 2.64
C GLY A 181 45.08 -23.83 2.90
N ILE A 182 44.14 -23.52 2.00
CA ILE A 182 43.16 -22.44 2.17
C ILE A 182 41.81 -23.07 2.48
N LYS A 183 41.23 -22.70 3.62
CA LYS A 183 39.86 -23.08 3.99
C LYS A 183 38.86 -22.19 3.25
N GLY A 184 37.97 -22.81 2.50
CA GLY A 184 36.88 -22.14 1.79
C GLY A 184 35.53 -22.73 2.16
N GLU A 185 34.49 -21.90 2.12
CA GLU A 185 33.11 -22.34 2.28
C GLU A 185 32.47 -22.63 0.92
N TYR A 186 31.75 -23.75 0.86
CA TYR A 186 31.11 -24.25 -0.35
C TYR A 186 29.66 -24.66 -0.07
N LEU A 187 28.79 -24.35 -1.01
CA LEU A 187 27.43 -24.87 -1.08
C LEU A 187 27.46 -26.30 -1.66
N MET A 188 26.88 -27.27 -0.95
CA MET A 188 26.79 -28.65 -1.42
C MET A 188 25.46 -28.88 -2.12
N LEU A 189 25.51 -29.35 -3.37
CA LEU A 189 24.35 -29.75 -4.16
C LEU A 189 24.44 -31.23 -4.55
N THR A 190 23.33 -31.95 -4.51
CA THR A 190 23.22 -33.32 -5.04
C THR A 190 22.43 -33.34 -6.34
N TYR A 191 22.93 -34.10 -7.30
CA TYR A 191 22.34 -34.34 -8.61
C TYR A 191 21.96 -35.82 -8.76
N ALA A 192 21.45 -36.20 -9.95
CA ALA A 192 21.11 -37.60 -10.23
C ALA A 192 22.30 -38.54 -9.98
N ASN A 193 22.01 -39.78 -9.56
CA ASN A 193 22.99 -40.79 -9.17
C ASN A 193 23.89 -40.39 -7.98
N ASP A 194 23.35 -39.61 -7.04
CA ASP A 194 24.04 -39.12 -5.84
C ASP A 194 25.33 -38.33 -6.13
N ALA A 195 25.45 -37.78 -7.33
CA ALA A 195 26.60 -36.99 -7.74
C ALA A 195 26.60 -35.64 -7.00
N LYS A 196 27.72 -35.29 -6.37
CA LYS A 196 27.86 -34.06 -5.56
C LYS A 196 28.60 -32.97 -6.32
N LEU A 197 28.09 -31.75 -6.22
CA LEU A 197 28.72 -30.53 -6.71
C LEU A 197 28.97 -29.58 -5.54
N TYR A 198 30.18 -29.04 -5.46
CA TYR A 198 30.58 -28.05 -4.47
C TYR A 198 30.73 -26.70 -5.15
N VAL A 199 29.86 -25.75 -4.81
CA VAL A 199 29.87 -24.41 -5.42
C VAL A 199 30.46 -23.43 -4.41
N PRO A 200 31.54 -22.71 -4.74
CA PRO A 200 32.10 -21.70 -3.84
C PRO A 200 31.07 -20.61 -3.51
N VAL A 201 31.10 -20.07 -2.28
CA VAL A 201 30.22 -18.96 -1.87
C VAL A 201 30.38 -17.72 -2.78
N SER A 202 31.55 -17.49 -3.37
CA SER A 202 31.78 -16.42 -4.35
C SER A 202 30.95 -16.57 -5.65
N SER A 203 30.52 -17.79 -5.96
CA SER A 203 29.78 -18.14 -7.20
C SER A 203 28.28 -18.33 -6.97
N LEU A 204 27.74 -17.86 -5.83
CA LEU A 204 26.30 -17.97 -5.52
C LEU A 204 25.39 -17.25 -6.53
N HIS A 205 25.91 -16.27 -7.28
CA HIS A 205 25.16 -15.60 -8.35
C HIS A 205 24.75 -16.54 -9.51
N LEU A 206 25.34 -17.73 -9.61
CA LEU A 206 24.97 -18.77 -10.58
C LEU A 206 23.81 -19.66 -10.12
N ILE A 207 23.35 -19.44 -8.88
CA ILE A 207 22.36 -20.26 -8.19
C ILE A 207 21.01 -19.53 -8.15
N SER A 208 19.94 -20.26 -8.42
CA SER A 208 18.57 -19.75 -8.31
C SER A 208 17.64 -20.80 -7.74
N ARG A 209 16.60 -20.39 -7.01
CA ARG A 209 15.57 -21.32 -6.53
C ARG A 209 14.76 -21.86 -7.71
N TYR A 210 14.39 -23.13 -7.66
CA TYR A 210 13.47 -23.70 -8.64
C TYR A 210 12.05 -23.18 -8.42
N ALA A 211 11.45 -22.58 -9.45
CA ALA A 211 10.10 -21.98 -9.41
C ALA A 211 9.14 -22.62 -10.44
N GLY A 212 9.42 -23.85 -10.90
CA GLY A 212 8.73 -24.50 -12.01
C GLY A 212 7.56 -25.42 -11.63
N GLY A 213 7.02 -25.35 -10.40
CA GLY A 213 5.94 -26.21 -9.91
C GLY A 213 6.21 -26.78 -8.51
N ALA A 214 5.50 -27.85 -8.14
CA ALA A 214 5.66 -28.51 -6.84
C ALA A 214 7.10 -29.00 -6.62
N GLU A 215 7.67 -28.72 -5.44
CA GLU A 215 9.08 -29.01 -5.10
C GLU A 215 9.42 -30.51 -5.22
N ASP A 216 8.42 -31.38 -5.00
CA ASP A 216 8.54 -32.85 -5.06
C ASP A 216 8.77 -33.38 -6.49
N ASN A 217 8.21 -32.71 -7.50
CA ASN A 217 8.29 -33.12 -8.90
C ASN A 217 9.45 -32.43 -9.66
N ALA A 218 10.31 -31.69 -8.96
CA ALA A 218 11.43 -31.02 -9.61
C ALA A 218 12.41 -32.06 -10.19
N PRO A 219 12.76 -31.97 -11.49
CA PRO A 219 13.63 -32.93 -12.14
C PRO A 219 15.05 -32.87 -11.54
N LEU A 220 15.73 -34.00 -11.40
CA LEU A 220 17.17 -34.02 -11.11
C LEU A 220 17.95 -34.22 -12.41
N HIS A 221 18.84 -33.29 -12.73
CA HIS A 221 19.74 -33.42 -13.86
C HIS A 221 20.99 -34.23 -13.49
N LYS A 222 21.67 -34.79 -14.51
CA LYS A 222 22.95 -35.49 -14.33
C LYS A 222 24.11 -34.54 -14.58
N LEU A 223 25.09 -34.51 -13.67
CA LEU A 223 26.32 -33.74 -13.86
C LEU A 223 27.09 -34.20 -15.11
N GLY A 224 27.53 -33.24 -15.93
CA GLY A 224 28.25 -33.49 -17.17
C GLY A 224 27.41 -34.05 -18.32
N GLY A 225 26.09 -34.11 -18.19
CA GLY A 225 25.19 -34.52 -19.28
C GLY A 225 24.72 -33.34 -20.14
N ASP A 226 24.55 -33.59 -21.45
CA ASP A 226 24.06 -32.56 -22.39
C ASP A 226 22.57 -32.24 -22.27
N ALA A 227 21.83 -32.99 -21.44
CA ALA A 227 20.38 -32.85 -21.33
C ALA A 227 19.97 -31.42 -20.92
N TRP A 228 20.68 -30.83 -19.95
CA TRP A 228 20.43 -29.45 -19.52
C TRP A 228 20.81 -28.44 -20.60
N ALA A 229 21.97 -28.60 -21.24
CA ALA A 229 22.42 -27.71 -22.31
C ALA A 229 21.41 -27.68 -23.48
N ARG A 230 20.93 -28.87 -23.91
CA ARG A 230 19.90 -28.99 -24.95
C ARG A 230 18.56 -28.39 -24.51
N ALA A 231 18.14 -28.60 -23.26
CA ALA A 231 16.92 -28.03 -22.72
C ALA A 231 16.99 -26.48 -22.68
N ARG A 232 18.13 -25.93 -22.25
CA ARG A 232 18.40 -24.48 -22.23
C ARG A 232 18.40 -23.88 -23.63
N GLN A 233 19.06 -24.53 -24.59
CA GLN A 233 19.08 -24.10 -25.99
C GLN A 233 17.66 -24.06 -26.57
N LYS A 234 16.89 -25.12 -26.40
CA LYS A 234 15.49 -25.21 -26.86
C LYS A 234 14.59 -24.17 -26.19
N ALA A 235 14.82 -23.88 -24.91
CA ALA A 235 14.08 -22.83 -24.20
C ALA A 235 14.44 -21.44 -24.74
N ALA A 236 15.72 -21.16 -25.00
CA ALA A 236 16.16 -19.90 -25.57
C ALA A 236 15.60 -19.66 -26.97
N GLU A 237 15.55 -20.70 -27.81
CA GLU A 237 14.93 -20.65 -29.14
C GLU A 237 13.43 -20.32 -29.03
N LYS A 238 12.69 -21.05 -28.18
CA LYS A 238 11.26 -20.75 -27.95
C LYS A 238 11.01 -19.34 -27.43
N VAL A 239 11.83 -18.85 -26.50
CA VAL A 239 11.71 -17.48 -25.99
C VAL A 239 11.95 -16.47 -27.10
N ARG A 240 12.91 -16.72 -27.99
CA ARG A 240 13.17 -15.87 -29.15
C ARG A 240 12.00 -15.87 -30.13
N ASP A 241 11.42 -17.03 -30.41
CA ASP A 241 10.28 -17.17 -31.32
C ASP A 241 9.06 -16.41 -30.77
N VAL A 242 8.74 -16.59 -29.49
CA VAL A 242 7.64 -15.87 -28.83
C VAL A 242 7.92 -14.36 -28.78
N ALA A 243 9.16 -13.95 -28.52
CA ALA A 243 9.52 -12.54 -28.53
C ALA A 243 9.36 -11.92 -29.92
N ALA A 244 9.73 -12.65 -30.98
CA ALA A 244 9.56 -12.22 -32.36
C ALA A 244 8.07 -12.12 -32.74
N GLU A 245 7.25 -13.09 -32.34
CA GLU A 245 5.81 -13.07 -32.55
C GLU A 245 5.13 -11.89 -31.82
N LEU A 246 5.48 -11.66 -30.55
CA LEU A 246 4.97 -10.51 -29.80
C LEU A 246 5.41 -9.18 -30.44
N LEU A 247 6.67 -9.07 -30.87
CA LEU A 247 7.17 -7.89 -31.58
C LEU A 247 6.37 -7.62 -32.86
N ASP A 248 6.07 -8.65 -33.64
CA ASP A 248 5.27 -8.51 -34.85
C ASP A 248 3.82 -8.08 -34.53
N ILE A 249 3.19 -8.67 -33.50
CA ILE A 249 1.86 -8.26 -33.04
C ILE A 249 1.86 -6.78 -32.61
N TYR A 250 2.86 -6.35 -31.83
CA TYR A 250 2.98 -4.95 -31.41
C TYR A 250 3.24 -4.01 -32.60
N ALA A 251 4.04 -4.42 -33.59
CA ALA A 251 4.28 -3.64 -34.80
C ALA A 251 3.01 -3.49 -35.64
N GLN A 252 2.25 -4.58 -35.83
CA GLN A 252 0.97 -4.55 -36.53
C GLN A 252 -0.07 -3.69 -35.80
N ARG A 253 -0.09 -3.73 -34.45
CA ARG A 253 -0.93 -2.88 -33.61
C ARG A 253 -0.56 -1.41 -33.77
N ALA A 254 0.74 -1.08 -33.78
CA ALA A 254 1.22 0.28 -33.95
C ALA A 254 0.94 0.84 -35.35
N ALA A 255 0.91 -0.02 -36.37
CA ALA A 255 0.64 0.36 -37.76
C ALA A 255 -0.85 0.60 -38.06
N LYS A 256 -1.77 0.02 -37.28
CA LYS A 256 -3.21 0.25 -37.43
C LYS A 256 -3.64 1.47 -36.64
N GLU A 257 -4.34 2.39 -37.31
CA GLU A 257 -4.99 3.51 -36.64
C GLU A 257 -6.13 3.00 -35.74
N GLY A 258 -6.07 3.38 -34.47
CA GLY A 258 -7.10 3.14 -33.47
C GLY A 258 -8.01 4.36 -33.26
N TYR A 259 -8.89 4.27 -32.27
CA TYR A 259 -9.75 5.38 -31.86
C TYR A 259 -9.19 6.06 -30.62
N ALA A 260 -8.82 7.33 -30.75
CA ALA A 260 -8.38 8.15 -29.62
C ALA A 260 -9.60 8.70 -28.87
N PHE A 261 -9.79 8.26 -27.63
CA PHE A 261 -10.83 8.82 -26.76
C PHE A 261 -10.45 10.25 -26.32
N LYS A 262 -11.46 11.11 -26.20
CA LYS A 262 -11.29 12.46 -25.63
C LYS A 262 -11.53 12.40 -24.13
N HIS A 263 -10.53 12.78 -23.35
CA HIS A 263 -10.65 12.87 -21.90
C HIS A 263 -11.18 14.23 -21.48
N ASP A 264 -12.44 14.27 -21.03
CA ASP A 264 -13.03 15.43 -20.37
C ASP A 264 -12.74 15.37 -18.86
N LYS A 265 -11.88 16.29 -18.40
CA LYS A 265 -11.44 16.33 -16.99
C LYS A 265 -12.58 16.64 -16.03
N GLU A 266 -13.56 17.46 -16.44
CA GLU A 266 -14.66 17.86 -15.56
C GLU A 266 -15.63 16.69 -15.37
N GLN A 267 -16.00 16.01 -16.47
CA GLN A 267 -16.85 14.83 -16.40
C GLN A 267 -16.17 13.67 -15.67
N TYR A 268 -14.86 13.48 -15.90
CA TYR A 268 -14.10 12.45 -15.19
C TYR A 268 -14.06 12.72 -13.69
N GLN A 269 -13.85 13.98 -13.26
CA GLN A 269 -13.86 14.32 -11.84
C GLN A 269 -15.23 14.06 -11.20
N LEU A 270 -16.33 14.42 -11.88
CA LEU A 270 -17.68 14.13 -11.38
C LEU A 270 -17.93 12.62 -11.25
N PHE A 271 -17.40 11.81 -12.17
CA PHE A 271 -17.45 10.36 -12.07
C PHE A 271 -16.64 9.85 -10.86
N CYS A 272 -15.43 10.38 -10.64
CA CYS A 272 -14.62 10.05 -9.47
C CYS A 272 -15.30 10.42 -8.15
N ASP A 273 -15.98 11.58 -8.09
CA ASP A 273 -16.69 12.04 -6.90
C ASP A 273 -17.89 11.12 -6.54
N SER A 274 -18.37 10.31 -7.49
CA SER A 274 -19.39 9.27 -7.23
C SER A 274 -18.83 8.01 -6.57
N PHE A 275 -17.51 7.85 -6.52
CA PHE A 275 -16.82 6.69 -5.95
C PHE A 275 -16.22 7.03 -4.57
N PRO A 276 -16.83 6.59 -3.45
CA PRO A 276 -16.48 7.05 -2.11
C PRO A 276 -15.24 6.34 -1.52
N PHE A 277 -14.32 5.88 -2.36
CA PHE A 277 -13.12 5.18 -1.93
C PHE A 277 -11.88 5.80 -2.56
N GLU A 278 -10.77 5.71 -1.84
CA GLU A 278 -9.49 6.16 -2.37
C GLU A 278 -8.73 5.05 -3.05
N THR A 279 -8.23 5.40 -4.22
CA THR A 279 -7.32 4.57 -4.99
C THR A 279 -6.00 4.43 -4.24
N THR A 280 -5.50 3.20 -4.14
CA THR A 280 -4.11 2.97 -3.74
C THR A 280 -3.13 3.54 -4.78
N PRO A 281 -1.84 3.75 -4.44
CA PRO A 281 -0.85 4.20 -5.42
C PRO A 281 -0.80 3.33 -6.69
N ASP A 282 -0.83 2.00 -6.53
CA ASP A 282 -0.83 1.06 -7.65
C ASP A 282 -2.11 1.15 -8.49
N GLN A 283 -3.27 1.32 -7.83
CA GLN A 283 -4.54 1.55 -8.52
C GLN A 283 -4.53 2.86 -9.30
N ALA A 284 -4.03 3.94 -8.71
CA ALA A 284 -3.90 5.23 -9.38
C ALA A 284 -2.96 5.16 -10.58
N GLN A 285 -1.83 4.44 -10.45
CA GLN A 285 -0.90 4.21 -11.55
C GLN A 285 -1.55 3.41 -12.69
N ALA A 286 -2.26 2.33 -12.35
CA ALA A 286 -2.99 1.52 -13.32
C ALA A 286 -4.07 2.34 -14.06
N ILE A 287 -4.86 3.11 -13.32
CA ILE A 287 -5.90 4.00 -13.89
C ILE A 287 -5.27 5.01 -14.85
N ASN A 288 -4.18 5.67 -14.44
CA ASN A 288 -3.49 6.65 -15.28
C ASN A 288 -2.87 6.01 -16.54
N ALA A 289 -2.32 4.80 -16.43
CA ALA A 289 -1.78 4.06 -17.58
C ALA A 289 -2.88 3.72 -18.60
N VAL A 290 -4.03 3.22 -18.13
CA VAL A 290 -5.20 2.93 -18.97
C VAL A 290 -5.73 4.21 -19.61
N LEU A 291 -5.97 5.28 -18.84
CA LEU A 291 -6.49 6.53 -19.39
C LEU A 291 -5.57 7.12 -20.47
N SER A 292 -4.25 7.07 -20.24
CA SER A 292 -3.25 7.55 -21.20
C SER A 292 -3.30 6.77 -22.50
N ASP A 293 -3.32 5.44 -22.43
CA ASP A 293 -3.33 4.56 -23.61
C ASP A 293 -4.68 4.62 -24.35
N MET A 294 -5.82 4.84 -23.65
CA MET A 294 -7.12 5.07 -24.29
C MET A 294 -7.17 6.39 -25.09
N CYS A 295 -6.40 7.40 -24.68
CA CYS A 295 -6.38 8.69 -25.36
C CYS A 295 -5.46 8.71 -26.60
N GLN A 296 -4.69 7.65 -26.83
CA GLN A 296 -3.81 7.55 -28.00
C GLN A 296 -4.57 7.03 -29.22
N PRO A 297 -4.14 7.36 -30.45
CA PRO A 297 -4.73 6.84 -31.68
C PRO A 297 -4.28 5.40 -31.98
N LEU A 298 -3.95 4.62 -30.95
CA LEU A 298 -3.52 3.23 -31.03
C LEU A 298 -4.58 2.38 -30.33
N ALA A 299 -4.92 1.22 -30.89
CA ALA A 299 -5.81 0.28 -30.19
C ALA A 299 -5.16 -0.10 -28.84
N MET A 300 -5.88 -0.09 -27.73
CA MET A 300 -5.35 -0.49 -26.42
C MET A 300 -5.20 -2.02 -26.31
N ASP A 301 -4.10 -2.47 -25.71
CA ASP A 301 -3.92 -3.85 -25.23
C ASP A 301 -3.07 -3.80 -23.96
N LEU A 302 -3.75 -3.93 -22.81
CA LEU A 302 -3.18 -3.83 -21.48
C LEU A 302 -3.88 -4.84 -20.57
N SER A 303 -3.09 -5.56 -19.77
CA SER A 303 -3.60 -6.54 -18.80
C SER A 303 -3.34 -6.05 -17.39
N LEU A 304 -4.39 -5.99 -16.57
CA LEU A 304 -4.30 -5.68 -15.15
C LEU A 304 -4.35 -6.99 -14.35
N ILE A 305 -3.36 -7.21 -13.49
CA ILE A 305 -3.29 -8.39 -12.63
C ILE A 305 -3.46 -7.91 -11.18
N HIS A 306 -4.39 -8.53 -10.46
CA HIS A 306 -4.55 -8.33 -9.03
C HIS A 306 -3.86 -9.48 -8.30
N PHE A 307 -2.87 -9.15 -7.45
CA PHE A 307 -2.17 -10.09 -6.58
C PHE A 307 -2.65 -9.97 -5.14
#